data_AF-A0A1R1MMY2-F1
#
_entry.id   AF-A0A1R1MMY2-F1
#
_cell.length_a   1.000
_cell.length_b   1.000
_cell.length_c   1.000
_cell.angle_alpha   90.00
_cell.angle_beta   90.00
_cell.angle_gamma   90.00
#
_symmetry.space_group_name_H-M   'P 1'
#
loop_
_entity.id
_entity.type
_entity.pdbx_description
1 polymer ?
#
loop_
_entity_poly.entity_id
_entity_poly.type
_entity_poly.pdbx_seq_one_letter_code
_entity_poly.pdbx_strand_id
1 'polypeptide(L)'
;MIELNPLCNHLQAKKEDLQVCLIYPGEPFSGFSSLAISNIYSNLNTIDGVSCDIGFGTQKLSFFLEKPFVEFDILAFSITYEEHLFEVIRTLINWNIKPERDKREHSSPLIFAGGIGVFYNPAPFLPIFDVIYLGEAEERMEKMFKNLAGKKNKQELLETMSEFDNIIISENYRFQYEKDRIKDFSGDVKKIFRSSEYSRRLSCSCFITEETAFKGMALIELSRGCPEKCRFCVAQAMGLPYREKEIDLIEKEIKAASKITNRVGLIGTAVTDYSKMEQLYNLLKKYNMKASFSSLRVSSTSDHVLKIVKESGQKTVTIAPEAGREEKRMALNKKVTDAQFFDFCHRLFENGAENLKLYFLIGIPEESDEDIEAIVSMTLKFKEIAMYFWKKRKKTGKITLSLNPLIPKPFTPMQWFGMPPKNLLDKRIKLLGKLIRKIPNVELTFENTRNAVIQAVISRGDDRIGIAAINTIKDKTSFKKSLKELRLKIELLYTREREKEELFPWEIVNSGIKKDYLWHEYMKIFEGKPSPACFKGCKACGLCE
;
A
#
# COMPACT_ATOMS: atom_id res chain seq x y z
N MET A 1 13.57 -10.43 21.06
CA MET A 1 14.86 -9.74 20.80
C MET A 1 14.84 -9.29 19.35
N ILE A 2 15.15 -8.02 19.07
CA ILE A 2 15.21 -7.49 17.71
C ILE A 2 16.67 -7.57 17.25
N GLU A 3 16.92 -8.27 16.16
CA GLU A 3 18.23 -8.32 15.51
C GLU A 3 18.33 -7.23 14.44
N LEU A 4 19.44 -6.50 14.46
CA LEU A 4 19.71 -5.41 13.53
C LEU A 4 20.47 -5.91 12.30
N ASN A 5 19.96 -5.59 11.12
CA ASN A 5 20.61 -5.96 9.87
C ASN A 5 21.88 -5.10 9.65
N PRO A 6 23.08 -5.69 9.48
CA PRO A 6 24.32 -4.94 9.33
C PRO A 6 24.46 -4.19 8.00
N LEU A 7 23.57 -4.43 7.02
CA LEU A 7 23.53 -3.61 5.80
C LEU A 7 22.81 -2.27 6.00
N CYS A 8 22.04 -2.13 7.06
CA CYS A 8 21.35 -0.88 7.36
C CYS A 8 22.24 0.08 8.14
N ASN A 9 22.06 1.37 7.90
CA ASN A 9 22.68 2.41 8.70
C ASN A 9 21.77 2.69 9.89
N HIS A 10 22.25 2.30 11.07
CA HIS A 10 21.54 2.53 12.32
C HIS A 10 21.96 3.86 12.93
N LEU A 11 21.09 4.40 13.78
CA LEU A 11 21.22 5.71 14.39
C LEU A 11 22.59 5.94 15.05
N GLN A 12 23.24 7.05 14.66
CA GLN A 12 24.46 7.56 15.29
C GLN A 12 24.26 9.05 15.64
N ALA A 13 23.52 9.30 16.73
CA ALA A 13 23.04 10.64 17.04
C ALA A 13 24.16 11.63 17.41
N LYS A 14 24.16 12.82 16.79
CA LYS A 14 24.99 13.97 17.21
C LYS A 14 24.10 15.13 17.65
N LYS A 15 24.62 15.96 18.56
CA LYS A 15 23.86 17.07 19.19
C LYS A 15 23.45 18.16 18.20
N GLU A 16 24.29 18.42 17.19
CA GLU A 16 24.06 19.48 16.20
C GLU A 16 23.23 19.01 14.99
N ASP A 17 22.97 17.71 14.88
CA ASP A 17 22.24 17.17 13.73
C ASP A 17 20.78 17.64 13.73
N LEU A 18 20.20 17.70 12.54
CA LEU A 18 18.76 17.78 12.36
C LEU A 18 18.14 16.45 12.85
N GLN A 19 17.33 16.53 13.89
CA GLN A 19 16.75 15.36 14.54
C GLN A 19 15.39 15.02 13.96
N VAL A 20 15.33 13.85 13.33
CA VAL A 20 14.13 13.31 12.69
C VAL A 20 13.64 12.10 13.48
N CYS A 21 12.34 12.01 13.72
CA CYS A 21 11.72 10.76 14.17
C CYS A 21 10.82 10.23 13.06
N LEU A 22 11.18 9.08 12.49
CA LEU A 22 10.37 8.37 11.49
C LEU A 22 9.32 7.52 12.20
N ILE A 23 8.05 7.87 11.99
CA ILE A 23 6.93 7.33 12.74
C ILE A 23 6.08 6.41 11.86
N TYR A 24 5.82 5.20 12.37
CA TYR A 24 4.68 4.41 11.92
C TYR A 24 3.46 4.77 12.80
N PRO A 25 2.32 5.23 12.24
CA PRO A 25 1.18 5.69 13.05
C PRO A 25 0.57 4.64 14.00
N GLY A 26 0.73 3.34 13.70
CA GLY A 26 0.19 2.26 14.51
C GLY A 26 1.21 1.60 15.45
N GLU A 27 0.93 0.34 15.79
CA GLU A 27 1.74 -0.46 16.71
C GLU A 27 3.12 -0.87 16.15
N PRO A 28 4.12 -1.09 17.04
CA PRO A 28 5.45 -1.60 16.65
C PRO A 28 5.42 -2.86 15.79
N PHE A 29 4.50 -3.80 16.06
CA PHE A 29 4.34 -5.04 15.28
C PHE A 29 4.20 -4.77 13.77
N SER A 30 3.40 -3.77 13.40
CA SER A 30 3.18 -3.41 12.00
C SER A 30 4.31 -2.53 11.47
N GLY A 31 4.81 -1.59 12.26
CA GLY A 31 5.87 -0.69 11.83
C GLY A 31 7.21 -1.40 11.57
N PHE A 32 7.61 -2.36 12.42
CA PHE A 32 8.79 -3.20 12.17
C PHE A 32 8.60 -4.16 10.99
N SER A 33 7.36 -4.46 10.61
CA SER A 33 7.06 -5.24 9.40
C SER A 33 7.15 -4.41 8.10
N SER A 34 7.38 -3.10 8.19
CA SER A 34 7.37 -2.19 7.05
C SER A 34 8.77 -1.99 6.44
N LEU A 35 8.92 -2.38 5.18
CA LEU A 35 10.11 -2.05 4.39
C LEU A 35 10.26 -0.54 4.18
N ALA A 36 9.17 0.22 4.09
CA ALA A 36 9.25 1.67 3.98
C ALA A 36 9.92 2.29 5.22
N ILE A 37 9.56 1.83 6.43
CA ILE A 37 10.21 2.27 7.67
C ILE A 37 11.69 1.89 7.66
N SER A 38 12.02 0.64 7.34
CA SER A 38 13.42 0.17 7.30
C SER A 38 14.28 0.99 6.32
N ASN A 39 13.81 1.15 5.08
CA ASN A 39 14.58 1.82 4.03
C ASN A 39 14.74 3.31 4.30
N ILE A 40 13.67 4.01 4.70
CA ILE A 40 13.74 5.45 4.97
C ILE A 40 14.63 5.71 6.18
N TYR A 41 14.50 4.92 7.26
CA TYR A 41 15.35 5.02 8.44
C TYR A 41 16.84 4.84 8.08
N SER A 42 17.16 3.78 7.35
CA SER A 42 18.54 3.51 6.93
C SER A 42 19.08 4.62 6.04
N ASN A 43 18.29 5.10 5.07
CA ASN A 43 18.72 6.14 4.14
C ASN A 43 18.93 7.49 4.84
N LEU A 44 18.05 7.90 5.76
CA LEU A 44 18.23 9.16 6.50
C LEU A 44 19.50 9.14 7.36
N ASN A 45 19.82 8.00 7.98
CA ASN A 45 21.05 7.84 8.77
C ASN A 45 22.33 7.71 7.91
N THR A 46 22.25 7.79 6.58
CA THR A 46 23.44 7.98 5.72
C THR A 46 23.83 9.43 5.52
N ILE A 47 22.96 10.37 5.89
CA ILE A 47 23.11 11.79 5.54
C ILE A 47 23.85 12.51 6.67
N ASP A 48 25.03 13.04 6.36
CA ASP A 48 25.79 13.85 7.31
C ASP A 48 24.96 15.04 7.80
N GLY A 49 24.92 15.24 9.12
CA GLY A 49 24.15 16.30 9.77
C GLY A 49 22.67 15.98 9.99
N VAL A 50 22.25 14.72 9.77
CA VAL A 50 20.89 14.23 10.04
C VAL A 50 20.96 12.99 10.92
N SER A 51 20.13 12.97 11.96
CA SER A 51 19.98 11.84 12.87
C SER A 51 18.53 11.38 12.87
N CYS A 52 18.26 10.13 12.46
CA CYS A 52 16.90 9.60 12.38
C CYS A 52 16.67 8.49 13.42
N ASP A 53 15.76 8.73 14.36
CA ASP A 53 15.21 7.71 15.25
C ASP A 53 13.89 7.15 14.66
N ILE A 54 13.33 6.12 15.28
CA ILE A 54 12.03 5.53 14.94
C ILE A 54 11.03 5.78 16.06
N GLY A 55 9.77 5.98 15.69
CA GLY A 55 8.64 6.10 16.62
C GLY A 55 7.45 5.25 16.19
N PHE A 56 6.60 4.93 17.17
CA PHE A 56 5.33 4.25 16.94
C PHE A 56 4.21 5.05 17.61
N GLY A 57 3.08 5.22 16.94
CA GLY A 57 2.02 6.13 17.40
C GLY A 57 1.35 5.73 18.71
N THR A 58 1.60 4.50 19.20
CA THR A 58 1.10 3.97 20.47
C THR A 58 2.07 4.15 21.64
N GLN A 59 3.29 4.65 21.38
CA GLN A 59 4.33 4.89 22.37
C GLN A 59 4.39 6.36 22.81
N LYS A 60 5.12 6.64 23.89
CA LYS A 60 5.35 8.00 24.42
C LYS A 60 6.73 8.56 24.11
N LEU A 61 7.68 7.69 23.82
CA LEU A 61 9.09 8.01 23.55
C LEU A 61 9.51 7.34 22.26
N SER A 62 10.52 7.89 21.60
CA SER A 62 11.17 7.27 20.45
C SER A 62 11.92 5.99 20.83
N PHE A 63 12.18 5.12 19.86
CA PHE A 63 12.61 3.76 20.11
C PHE A 63 14.06 3.65 20.58
N PHE A 64 15.01 4.34 19.94
CA PHE A 64 16.43 4.23 20.31
C PHE A 64 16.89 5.29 21.30
N LEU A 65 16.45 6.54 21.14
CA LEU A 65 16.86 7.65 22.01
C LEU A 65 16.02 7.76 23.28
N GLU A 66 14.91 7.03 23.37
CA GLU A 66 13.92 7.17 24.45
C GLU A 66 13.51 8.63 24.68
N LYS A 67 13.43 9.40 23.60
CA LYS A 67 13.22 10.84 23.61
C LYS A 67 11.74 11.19 23.43
N PRO A 68 11.20 12.19 24.14
CA PRO A 68 9.85 12.70 23.86
C PRO A 68 9.72 13.24 22.43
N PHE A 69 8.62 12.92 21.76
CA PHE A 69 8.41 13.29 20.35
C PHE A 69 8.39 14.81 20.11
N VAL A 70 7.97 15.59 21.09
CA VAL A 70 7.95 17.06 21.01
C VAL A 70 9.34 17.69 20.93
N GLU A 71 10.40 16.95 21.24
CA GLU A 71 11.77 17.45 21.22
C GLU A 71 12.51 17.20 19.90
N PHE A 72 11.89 16.55 18.91
CA PHE A 72 12.48 16.38 17.58
C PHE A 72 12.24 17.63 16.73
N ASP A 73 13.10 17.86 15.73
CA ASP A 73 12.88 18.94 14.76
C ASP A 73 11.78 18.56 13.75
N ILE A 74 11.77 17.29 13.34
CA ILE A 74 10.82 16.74 12.36
C ILE A 74 10.22 15.43 12.87
N LEU A 75 8.88 15.35 12.85
CA LEU A 75 8.13 14.12 13.02
C LEU A 75 7.61 13.65 11.65
N ALA A 76 8.25 12.64 11.09
CA ALA A 76 7.98 12.13 9.74
C ALA A 76 7.12 10.87 9.77
N PHE A 77 5.83 10.98 9.44
CA PHE A 77 4.89 9.87 9.43
C PHE A 77 4.89 9.13 8.09
N SER A 78 5.07 7.80 8.13
CA SER A 78 4.87 6.92 6.99
C SER A 78 3.40 6.45 6.92
N ILE A 79 2.61 7.10 6.07
CA ILE A 79 1.19 6.83 5.86
C ILE A 79 1.01 5.72 4.82
N THR A 80 0.53 4.55 5.29
CA THR A 80 0.29 3.38 4.45
C THR A 80 -1.18 3.22 4.07
N TYR A 81 -2.09 3.46 5.03
CA TYR A 81 -3.52 3.22 4.87
C TYR A 81 -4.32 4.48 5.16
N GLU A 82 -5.54 4.59 4.59
CA GLU A 82 -6.41 5.74 4.82
C GLU A 82 -6.77 5.94 6.30
N GLU A 83 -6.97 4.88 7.07
CA GLU A 83 -7.32 4.95 8.49
C GLU A 83 -6.22 5.58 9.35
N HIS A 84 -4.98 5.63 8.88
CA HIS A 84 -3.91 6.35 9.55
C HIS A 84 -4.23 7.84 9.71
N LEU A 85 -5.18 8.39 8.95
CA LEU A 85 -5.72 9.73 9.19
C LEU A 85 -6.19 9.90 10.65
N PHE A 86 -6.95 8.94 11.17
CA PHE A 86 -7.44 8.99 12.55
C PHE A 86 -6.34 8.67 13.56
N GLU A 87 -5.46 7.71 13.24
CA GLU A 87 -4.37 7.34 14.16
C GLU A 87 -3.39 8.49 14.36
N VAL A 88 -2.97 9.17 13.28
CA VAL A 88 -2.10 10.36 13.39
C VAL A 88 -2.73 11.43 14.28
N ILE A 89 -4.03 11.74 14.10
CA ILE A 89 -4.71 12.75 14.92
C ILE A 89 -4.69 12.34 16.41
N ARG A 90 -4.99 11.08 16.73
CA ARG A 90 -4.94 10.57 18.12
C ARG A 90 -3.53 10.63 18.68
N THR A 91 -2.54 10.21 17.90
CA THR A 91 -1.13 10.23 18.27
C THR A 91 -0.66 11.65 18.60
N LEU A 92 -0.96 12.64 17.74
CA LEU A 92 -0.60 14.04 18.00
C LEU A 92 -1.23 14.55 19.30
N ILE A 93 -2.52 14.30 19.53
CA ILE A 93 -3.21 14.68 20.78
C ILE A 93 -2.54 14.03 22.00
N ASN A 94 -2.22 12.74 21.92
CA ASN A 94 -1.57 11.99 23.01
C ASN A 94 -0.16 12.50 23.32
N TRP A 95 0.53 13.08 22.34
CA TRP A 95 1.83 13.72 22.50
C TRP A 95 1.75 15.21 22.84
N ASN A 96 0.54 15.72 23.16
CA ASN A 96 0.27 17.13 23.43
C ASN A 96 0.60 18.07 22.25
N ILE A 97 0.57 17.56 21.03
CA ILE A 97 0.73 18.34 19.79
C ILE A 97 -0.66 18.61 19.21
N LYS A 98 -0.94 19.86 18.83
CA LYS A 98 -2.23 20.20 18.19
C LYS A 98 -2.35 19.48 16.83
N PRO A 99 -3.44 18.73 16.57
CA PRO A 99 -3.61 18.05 15.30
C PRO A 99 -3.88 19.03 14.16
N GLU A 100 -4.53 20.16 14.42
CA GLU A 100 -4.69 21.22 13.43
C GLU A 100 -3.37 21.93 13.15
N ARG A 101 -2.91 21.89 11.91
CA ARG A 101 -1.69 22.57 11.46
C ARG A 101 -1.66 24.03 11.87
N ASP A 102 -2.73 24.76 11.58
CA ASP A 102 -2.82 26.21 11.81
C ASP A 102 -2.97 26.60 13.30
N LYS A 103 -3.02 25.62 14.21
CA LYS A 103 -3.07 25.84 15.66
C LYS A 103 -1.79 25.41 16.38
N ARG A 104 -0.80 24.88 15.66
CA ARG A 104 0.51 24.55 16.24
C ARG A 104 1.34 25.81 16.42
N GLU A 105 2.07 25.87 17.53
CA GLU A 105 3.02 26.95 17.81
C GLU A 105 4.26 26.81 16.92
N HIS A 106 5.01 27.90 16.72
CA HIS A 106 6.23 27.88 15.92
C HIS A 106 7.32 26.98 16.51
N SER A 107 7.29 26.76 17.82
CA SER A 107 8.16 25.85 18.58
C SER A 107 7.80 24.36 18.43
N SER A 108 6.63 24.04 17.86
CA SER A 108 6.24 22.65 17.63
C SER A 108 7.09 22.01 16.53
N PRO A 109 7.36 20.69 16.61
CA PRO A 109 8.04 19.98 15.53
C PRO A 109 7.31 20.15 14.20
N LEU A 110 8.06 20.14 13.10
CA LEU A 110 7.49 20.07 11.77
C LEU A 110 6.86 18.69 11.57
N ILE A 111 5.56 18.65 11.26
CA ILE A 111 4.83 17.40 11.04
C ILE A 111 4.85 17.09 9.54
N PHE A 112 5.62 16.06 9.19
CA PHE A 112 5.92 15.66 7.83
C PHE A 112 5.21 14.33 7.50
N ALA A 113 4.64 14.20 6.31
CA ALA A 113 4.03 12.95 5.84
C ALA A 113 4.72 12.44 4.57
N GLY A 114 4.83 11.12 4.48
CA GLY A 114 5.13 10.41 3.23
C GLY A 114 4.41 9.07 3.20
N GLY A 115 4.69 8.25 2.19
CA GLY A 115 4.10 6.93 2.02
C GLY A 115 2.88 6.90 1.10
N ILE A 116 2.56 5.71 0.62
CA ILE A 116 1.59 5.51 -0.48
C ILE A 116 0.20 6.07 -0.16
N GLY A 117 -0.21 6.08 1.11
CA GLY A 117 -1.53 6.57 1.53
C GLY A 117 -1.75 8.07 1.31
N VAL A 118 -0.68 8.86 1.17
CA VAL A 118 -0.75 10.29 0.80
C VAL A 118 -0.35 10.56 -0.64
N PHE A 119 0.32 9.63 -1.33
CA PHE A 119 0.80 9.82 -2.70
C PHE A 119 -0.32 10.13 -3.69
N TYR A 120 -1.42 9.38 -3.61
CA TYR A 120 -2.50 9.48 -4.59
C TYR A 120 -3.59 10.47 -4.19
N ASN A 121 -3.70 10.83 -2.92
CA ASN A 121 -4.60 11.89 -2.48
C ASN A 121 -4.15 12.52 -1.16
N PRO A 122 -3.39 13.63 -1.23
CA PRO A 122 -2.94 14.34 -0.04
C PRO A 122 -4.03 15.26 0.56
N ALA A 123 -5.13 15.55 -0.15
CA ALA A 123 -6.10 16.57 0.25
C ALA A 123 -6.70 16.36 1.65
N PRO A 124 -7.14 15.15 2.06
CA PRO A 124 -7.65 14.91 3.41
C PRO A 124 -6.63 15.12 4.53
N PHE A 125 -5.34 15.17 4.21
CA PHE A 125 -4.24 15.25 5.16
C PHE A 125 -3.68 16.68 5.31
N LEU A 126 -4.01 17.60 4.39
CA LEU A 126 -3.56 19.00 4.41
C LEU A 126 -3.88 19.75 5.73
N PRO A 127 -5.05 19.53 6.38
CA PRO A 127 -5.33 20.21 7.65
C PRO A 127 -4.43 19.79 8.82
N ILE A 128 -3.69 18.68 8.67
CA ILE A 128 -2.93 18.02 9.74
C ILE A 128 -1.43 18.18 9.54
N PHE A 129 -0.93 17.92 8.33
CA PHE A 129 0.51 17.92 8.04
C PHE A 129 1.00 19.30 7.60
N ASP A 130 2.20 19.68 8.04
CA ASP A 130 2.90 20.87 7.52
C ASP A 130 3.40 20.59 6.10
N VAL A 131 3.98 19.40 5.90
CA VAL A 131 4.62 19.00 4.64
C VAL A 131 4.20 17.59 4.24
N ILE A 132 3.94 17.38 2.95
CA ILE A 132 3.65 16.06 2.37
C ILE A 132 4.62 15.77 1.22
N TYR A 133 5.32 14.64 1.30
CA TYR A 133 6.23 14.11 0.29
C TYR A 133 5.50 13.15 -0.66
N LEU A 134 5.57 13.44 -1.96
CA LEU A 134 4.93 12.63 -3.00
C LEU A 134 5.95 11.74 -3.72
N GLY A 135 5.75 10.43 -3.64
CA GLY A 135 6.51 9.45 -4.41
C GLY A 135 7.68 8.82 -3.66
N GLU A 136 8.62 8.27 -4.42
CA GLU A 136 9.68 7.40 -3.91
C GLU A 136 10.78 8.18 -3.20
N ALA A 137 11.42 7.57 -2.20
CA ALA A 137 12.37 8.28 -1.34
C ALA A 137 13.78 8.35 -1.94
N GLU A 138 14.21 7.28 -2.61
CA GLU A 138 15.58 7.10 -3.10
C GLU A 138 16.03 8.28 -3.95
N GLU A 139 17.29 8.75 -3.76
CA GLU A 139 17.88 9.95 -4.39
C GLU A 139 17.31 11.29 -3.88
N ARG A 140 16.00 11.49 -4.01
CA ARG A 140 15.41 12.81 -3.82
C ARG A 140 15.22 13.19 -2.36
N MET A 141 14.78 12.27 -1.52
CA MET A 141 14.70 12.50 -0.07
C MET A 141 16.09 12.80 0.50
N GLU A 142 17.10 12.05 0.06
CA GLU A 142 18.50 12.26 0.49
C GLU A 142 18.99 13.67 0.15
N LYS A 143 18.77 14.11 -1.10
CA LYS A 143 19.09 15.47 -1.53
C LYS A 143 18.37 16.53 -0.71
N MET A 144 17.09 16.32 -0.44
CA MET A 144 16.29 17.24 0.37
C MET A 144 16.83 17.34 1.80
N PHE A 145 16.97 16.22 2.51
CA PHE A 145 17.45 16.23 3.90
C PHE A 145 18.90 16.72 4.03
N LYS A 146 19.75 16.48 3.02
CA LYS A 146 21.08 17.10 2.96
C LYS A 146 21.02 18.62 2.90
N ASN A 147 20.06 19.20 2.18
CA ASN A 147 19.86 20.65 2.13
C ASN A 147 19.23 21.21 3.42
N LEU A 148 18.64 20.35 4.25
CA LEU A 148 18.07 20.70 5.56
C LEU A 148 19.08 20.57 6.71
N ALA A 149 20.17 19.82 6.51
CA ALA A 149 21.18 19.60 7.54
C ALA A 149 21.69 20.94 8.14
N GLY A 150 21.71 21.03 9.47
CA GLY A 150 22.10 22.23 10.21
C GLY A 150 21.03 23.31 10.35
N LYS A 151 19.87 23.19 9.68
CA LYS A 151 18.73 24.12 9.85
C LYS A 151 17.84 23.63 10.97
N LYS A 152 17.46 24.53 11.89
CA LYS A 152 16.51 24.24 12.98
C LYS A 152 15.28 25.14 12.96
N ASN A 153 15.31 26.23 12.19
CA ASN A 153 14.17 27.12 12.07
C ASN A 153 13.12 26.51 11.13
N LYS A 154 11.87 26.40 11.59
CA LYS A 154 10.77 25.81 10.82
C LYS A 154 10.53 26.51 9.48
N GLN A 155 10.63 27.83 9.41
CA GLN A 155 10.44 28.60 8.18
C GLN A 155 11.52 28.28 7.15
N GLU A 156 12.79 28.23 7.58
CA GLU A 156 13.91 27.85 6.70
C GLU A 156 13.76 26.41 6.17
N LEU A 157 13.26 25.49 7.00
CA LEU A 157 12.95 24.12 6.58
C LEU A 157 11.87 24.12 5.48
N LEU A 158 10.77 24.84 5.67
CA LEU A 158 9.67 24.92 4.70
C LEU A 158 10.13 25.55 3.36
N GLU A 159 10.89 26.64 3.42
CA GLU A 159 11.44 27.30 2.23
C GLU A 159 12.33 26.33 1.43
N THR A 160 13.25 25.64 2.11
CA THR A 160 14.14 24.66 1.48
C THR A 160 13.36 23.50 0.86
N MET A 161 12.35 22.98 1.57
CA MET A 161 11.52 21.88 1.07
C MET A 161 10.65 22.30 -0.13
N SER A 162 10.25 23.58 -0.20
CA SER A 162 9.39 24.11 -1.27
C SER A 162 10.05 24.12 -2.65
N GLU A 163 11.39 24.07 -2.71
CA GLU A 163 12.19 23.99 -3.95
C GLU A 163 11.96 22.68 -4.73
N PHE A 164 11.43 21.64 -4.07
CA PHE A 164 11.23 20.33 -4.65
C PHE A 164 9.83 20.20 -5.26
N ASP A 165 9.75 19.78 -6.53
CA ASP A 165 8.51 19.68 -7.30
C ASP A 165 7.55 18.54 -6.86
N ASN A 166 7.97 17.71 -5.90
CA ASN A 166 7.19 16.63 -5.31
C ASN A 166 6.81 16.89 -3.84
N ILE A 167 7.05 18.10 -3.33
CA ILE A 167 6.70 18.51 -1.98
C ILE A 167 5.47 19.40 -1.99
N ILE A 168 4.49 19.04 -1.18
CA ILE A 168 3.35 19.87 -0.83
C ILE A 168 3.66 20.57 0.49
N ILE A 169 3.69 21.90 0.47
CA ILE A 169 3.60 22.73 1.67
C ILE A 169 2.12 23.01 1.89
N SER A 170 1.52 22.36 2.90
CA SER A 170 0.06 22.21 2.98
C SER A 170 -0.67 23.55 3.14
N GLU A 171 -0.03 24.57 3.71
CA GLU A 171 -0.65 25.89 3.90
C GLU A 171 -0.87 26.66 2.60
N ASN A 172 -0.19 26.28 1.51
CA ASN A 172 -0.32 26.93 0.19
C ASN A 172 -1.59 26.50 -0.57
N TYR A 173 -2.32 25.49 -0.06
CA TYR A 173 -3.47 24.92 -0.75
C TYR A 173 -4.78 25.33 -0.12
N ARG A 174 -5.74 25.78 -0.95
CA ARG A 174 -7.12 26.08 -0.56
C ARG A 174 -8.06 25.59 -1.64
N PHE A 175 -9.14 24.91 -1.25
CA PHE A 175 -10.19 24.48 -2.18
C PHE A 175 -11.35 25.46 -2.18
N GLN A 176 -11.86 25.76 -3.38
CA GLN A 176 -13.07 26.54 -3.58
C GLN A 176 -14.22 25.59 -3.94
N TYR A 177 -15.36 25.78 -3.29
CA TYR A 177 -16.48 24.85 -3.37
C TYR A 177 -17.71 25.48 -4.02
N GLU A 178 -18.36 24.71 -4.89
CA GLU A 178 -19.72 24.99 -5.34
C GLU A 178 -20.62 23.85 -4.86
N LYS A 179 -21.47 24.15 -3.87
CA LYS A 179 -22.23 23.14 -3.11
C LYS A 179 -21.30 22.11 -2.46
N ASP A 180 -21.36 20.85 -2.88
CA ASP A 180 -20.56 19.73 -2.39
C ASP A 180 -19.36 19.40 -3.28
N ARG A 181 -19.20 20.10 -4.42
CA ARG A 181 -18.14 19.85 -5.42
C ARG A 181 -17.02 20.89 -5.33
N ILE A 182 -15.82 20.49 -5.73
CA ILE A 182 -14.70 21.42 -5.92
C ILE A 182 -14.90 22.12 -7.27
N LYS A 183 -14.85 23.46 -7.23
CA LYS A 183 -14.90 24.31 -8.42
C LYS A 183 -13.51 24.68 -8.90
N ASP A 184 -12.60 24.95 -7.96
CA ASP A 184 -11.24 25.38 -8.21
C ASP A 184 -10.36 25.16 -6.96
N PHE A 185 -9.03 25.29 -7.09
CA PHE A 185 -8.11 25.30 -5.95
C PHE A 185 -6.92 26.24 -6.17
N SER A 186 -6.35 26.75 -5.08
CA SER A 186 -5.05 27.43 -5.08
C SER A 186 -3.93 26.46 -4.71
N GLY A 187 -2.71 26.73 -5.19
CA GLY A 187 -1.51 25.94 -4.94
C GLY A 187 -0.97 25.29 -6.22
N ASP A 188 0.33 25.01 -6.24
CA ASP A 188 0.97 24.40 -7.41
C ASP A 188 0.56 22.93 -7.57
N VAL A 189 0.48 22.46 -8.80
CA VAL A 189 0.36 21.01 -9.04
C VAL A 189 1.74 20.36 -8.86
N LYS A 190 1.87 19.48 -7.86
CA LYS A 190 3.12 18.77 -7.55
C LYS A 190 3.17 17.40 -8.20
N LYS A 191 4.36 16.91 -8.53
CA LYS A 191 4.56 15.65 -9.26
C LYS A 191 4.87 14.49 -8.32
N ILE A 192 4.36 13.31 -8.64
CA ILE A 192 4.81 12.08 -7.96
C ILE A 192 6.21 11.74 -8.45
N PHE A 193 7.19 11.87 -7.56
CA PHE A 193 8.57 11.51 -7.88
C PHE A 193 8.75 9.99 -7.94
N ARG A 194 9.41 9.51 -8.99
CA ARG A 194 9.72 8.09 -9.20
C ARG A 194 11.21 7.99 -9.44
N SER A 195 11.91 7.31 -8.53
CA SER A 195 13.36 7.26 -8.53
C SER A 195 13.88 6.37 -9.65
N SER A 196 14.75 6.90 -10.51
CA SER A 196 15.49 6.08 -11.46
C SER A 196 16.49 5.15 -10.77
N GLU A 197 16.89 5.49 -9.55
CA GLU A 197 17.91 4.75 -8.79
C GLU A 197 17.34 3.58 -7.99
N TYR A 198 16.02 3.41 -7.90
CA TYR A 198 15.38 2.31 -7.16
C TYR A 198 16.05 0.94 -7.43
N SER A 199 16.27 0.59 -8.70
CA SER A 199 16.81 -0.72 -9.08
C SER A 199 18.26 -0.94 -8.63
N ARG A 200 18.96 0.14 -8.25
CA ARG A 200 20.37 0.19 -7.86
C ARG A 200 20.59 0.48 -6.38
N ARG A 201 19.52 0.52 -5.57
CA ARG A 201 19.58 0.74 -4.13
C ARG A 201 19.22 -0.51 -3.35
N LEU A 202 19.79 -0.66 -2.17
CA LEU A 202 19.39 -1.69 -1.21
C LEU A 202 17.96 -1.39 -0.73
N SER A 203 17.14 -2.43 -0.59
CA SER A 203 15.78 -2.36 -0.10
C SER A 203 15.47 -3.64 0.66
N CYS A 204 15.81 -3.63 1.95
CA CYS A 204 15.68 -4.77 2.84
C CYS A 204 15.34 -4.35 4.27
N SER A 205 14.78 -5.28 5.06
CA SER A 205 14.42 -5.02 6.46
C SER A 205 15.66 -4.72 7.31
N CYS A 206 15.58 -3.67 8.13
CA CYS A 206 16.61 -3.33 9.11
C CYS A 206 16.42 -4.04 10.45
N PHE A 207 15.20 -4.48 10.74
CA PHE A 207 14.79 -5.10 11.99
C PHE A 207 14.26 -6.50 11.72
N ILE A 208 14.86 -7.52 12.34
CA ILE A 208 14.46 -8.92 12.20
C ILE A 208 14.04 -9.41 13.58
N THR A 209 12.79 -9.84 13.71
CA THR A 209 12.21 -10.29 14.99
C THR A 209 11.04 -11.24 14.78
N GLU A 210 10.77 -12.08 15.78
CA GLU A 210 9.60 -12.96 15.84
C GLU A 210 8.28 -12.19 16.07
N GLU A 211 8.36 -10.94 16.51
CA GLU A 211 7.22 -10.08 16.83
C GLU A 211 6.78 -9.20 15.64
N THR A 212 6.74 -9.80 14.45
CA THR A 212 6.30 -9.16 13.20
C THR A 212 5.34 -10.05 12.43
N ALA A 213 4.68 -9.48 11.41
CA ALA A 213 3.85 -10.24 10.48
C ALA A 213 4.65 -11.31 9.71
N PHE A 214 5.96 -11.07 9.54
CA PHE A 214 6.91 -11.96 8.85
C PHE A 214 7.92 -12.57 9.82
N LYS A 215 7.43 -13.09 10.95
CA LYS A 215 8.17 -13.80 12.02
C LYS A 215 9.55 -14.34 11.64
N GLY A 216 10.60 -13.63 12.09
CA GLY A 216 12.01 -14.03 11.96
C GLY A 216 12.55 -14.01 10.52
N MET A 217 11.82 -13.44 9.55
CA MET A 217 12.24 -13.32 8.16
C MET A 217 12.93 -11.98 7.91
N ALA A 218 14.00 -12.00 7.10
CA ALA A 218 14.51 -10.80 6.46
C ALA A 218 13.66 -10.48 5.22
N LEU A 219 13.17 -9.26 5.08
CA LEU A 219 12.38 -8.84 3.92
C LEU A 219 13.30 -8.27 2.84
N ILE A 220 13.05 -8.64 1.59
CA ILE A 220 13.81 -8.18 0.42
C ILE A 220 12.82 -7.75 -0.69
N GLU A 221 12.90 -6.49 -1.12
CA GLU A 221 12.10 -5.99 -2.24
C GLU A 221 12.74 -6.40 -3.58
N LEU A 222 11.98 -7.04 -4.48
CA LEU A 222 12.48 -7.52 -5.77
C LEU A 222 12.12 -6.60 -6.94
N SER A 223 10.99 -5.93 -6.86
CA SER A 223 10.50 -5.06 -7.91
C SER A 223 9.46 -4.07 -7.39
N ARG A 224 9.32 -2.94 -8.10
CA ARG A 224 8.34 -1.90 -7.82
C ARG A 224 7.53 -1.60 -9.08
N GLY A 225 6.22 -1.42 -8.91
CA GLY A 225 5.26 -1.33 -10.01
C GLY A 225 4.75 -2.68 -10.50
N CYS A 226 3.73 -2.66 -11.36
CA CYS A 226 3.16 -3.87 -11.92
C CYS A 226 2.80 -3.61 -13.40
N PRO A 227 3.22 -4.49 -14.34
CA PRO A 227 2.98 -4.25 -15.76
C PRO A 227 1.50 -4.44 -16.17
N GLU A 228 0.63 -4.90 -15.28
CA GLU A 228 -0.56 -5.63 -15.74
C GLU A 228 -1.86 -4.83 -15.69
N LYS A 229 -1.78 -3.64 -15.09
CA LYS A 229 -2.79 -2.59 -15.22
C LYS A 229 -4.19 -3.03 -14.80
N CYS A 230 -4.31 -3.79 -13.70
CA CYS A 230 -5.61 -4.04 -13.08
C CYS A 230 -6.29 -2.69 -12.78
N ARG A 231 -7.54 -2.51 -13.24
CA ARG A 231 -8.21 -1.19 -13.29
C ARG A 231 -8.53 -0.57 -11.93
N PHE A 232 -8.42 -1.34 -10.86
CA PHE A 232 -8.68 -0.91 -9.48
C PHE A 232 -7.40 -0.68 -8.66
N CYS A 233 -6.22 -1.02 -9.18
CA CYS A 233 -5.02 -1.19 -8.36
C CYS A 233 -4.21 0.10 -8.27
N VAL A 234 -4.31 0.80 -7.14
CA VAL A 234 -3.50 2.02 -6.88
C VAL A 234 -2.01 1.72 -6.75
N ALA A 235 -1.63 0.57 -6.18
CA ALA A 235 -0.22 0.16 -6.10
C ALA A 235 0.41 0.03 -7.49
N GLN A 236 -0.39 -0.37 -8.49
CA GLN A 236 0.04 -0.38 -9.87
C GLN A 236 0.22 1.04 -10.42
N ALA A 237 -0.79 1.90 -10.29
CA ALA A 237 -0.73 3.27 -10.82
C ALA A 237 0.42 4.10 -10.22
N MET A 238 0.64 3.98 -8.91
CA MET A 238 1.68 4.73 -8.20
C MET A 238 3.07 4.15 -8.44
N GLY A 239 3.20 2.83 -8.58
CA GLY A 239 4.49 2.16 -8.75
C GLY A 239 5.01 2.08 -10.18
N LEU A 240 4.20 2.40 -11.20
CA LEU A 240 4.67 2.44 -12.60
C LEU A 240 5.80 3.48 -12.77
N PRO A 241 6.76 3.28 -13.71
CA PRO A 241 6.93 2.08 -14.54
C PRO A 241 7.43 0.87 -13.72
N TYR A 242 7.15 -0.33 -14.22
CA TYR A 242 7.67 -1.57 -13.61
C TYR A 242 9.19 -1.59 -13.68
N ARG A 243 9.84 -1.72 -12.53
CA ARG A 243 11.30 -1.77 -12.38
C ARG A 243 11.66 -2.96 -11.50
N GLU A 244 12.69 -3.68 -11.93
CA GLU A 244 13.25 -4.81 -11.22
C GLU A 244 14.56 -4.40 -10.54
N LYS A 245 14.78 -4.87 -9.31
CA LYS A 245 16.06 -4.63 -8.63
C LYS A 245 17.17 -5.47 -9.24
N GLU A 246 18.39 -4.94 -9.23
CA GLU A 246 19.55 -5.68 -9.73
C GLU A 246 19.87 -6.91 -8.86
N ILE A 247 20.16 -8.04 -9.53
CA ILE A 247 20.38 -9.33 -8.88
C ILE A 247 21.59 -9.32 -7.94
N ASP A 248 22.63 -8.54 -8.26
CA ASP A 248 23.84 -8.41 -7.45
C ASP A 248 23.54 -7.74 -6.11
N LEU A 249 22.57 -6.82 -6.07
CA LEU A 249 22.11 -6.21 -4.82
C LEU A 249 21.28 -7.19 -4.00
N ILE A 250 20.43 -7.97 -4.66
CA ILE A 250 19.68 -9.05 -3.99
C ILE A 250 20.64 -10.08 -3.39
N GLU A 251 21.73 -10.43 -4.08
CA GLU A 251 22.77 -11.31 -3.53
C GLU A 251 23.41 -10.72 -2.26
N LYS A 252 23.74 -9.42 -2.27
CA LYS A 252 24.30 -8.74 -1.08
C LYS A 252 23.34 -8.81 0.11
N GLU A 253 22.04 -8.56 -0.11
CA GLU A 253 21.03 -8.62 0.93
C GLU A 253 20.80 -10.04 1.45
N ILE A 254 20.73 -11.03 0.56
CA ILE A 254 20.63 -12.45 0.93
C ILE A 254 21.84 -12.88 1.77
N LYS A 255 23.06 -12.51 1.35
CA LYS A 255 24.31 -12.81 2.06
C LYS A 255 24.38 -12.16 3.44
N ALA A 256 23.84 -10.97 3.59
CA ALA A 256 23.77 -10.31 4.89
C ALA A 256 22.70 -10.95 5.79
N ALA A 257 21.51 -11.19 5.23
CA ALA A 257 20.41 -11.86 5.93
C ALA A 257 20.80 -13.26 6.41
N SER A 258 21.58 -14.01 5.62
CA SER A 258 22.02 -15.38 5.97
C SER A 258 22.91 -15.45 7.20
N LYS A 259 23.45 -14.32 7.68
CA LYS A 259 24.21 -14.25 8.94
C LYS A 259 23.30 -14.15 10.18
N ILE A 260 22.01 -13.83 9.98
CA ILE A 260 21.02 -13.56 11.03
C ILE A 260 19.91 -14.63 11.01
N THR A 261 19.39 -14.95 9.83
CA THR A 261 18.26 -15.87 9.66
C THR A 261 18.47 -16.73 8.42
N ASN A 262 17.79 -17.87 8.35
CA ASN A 262 17.72 -18.70 7.15
C ASN A 262 16.42 -18.50 6.36
N ARG A 263 15.62 -17.46 6.68
CA ARG A 263 14.32 -17.21 6.04
C ARG A 263 14.24 -15.79 5.49
N VAL A 264 13.76 -15.67 4.26
CA VAL A 264 13.50 -14.37 3.62
C VAL A 264 12.06 -14.27 3.13
N GLY A 265 11.46 -13.09 3.30
CA GLY A 265 10.20 -12.71 2.67
C GLY A 265 10.49 -11.91 1.40
N LEU A 266 10.05 -12.40 0.25
CA LEU A 266 10.22 -11.72 -1.03
C LEU A 266 9.03 -10.78 -1.28
N ILE A 267 9.32 -9.48 -1.41
CA ILE A 267 8.33 -8.41 -1.47
C ILE A 267 8.34 -7.72 -2.83
N GLY A 268 7.16 -7.31 -3.30
CA GLY A 268 6.98 -6.58 -4.55
C GLY A 268 5.52 -6.65 -5.01
N THR A 269 5.13 -5.74 -5.89
CA THR A 269 3.78 -5.70 -6.50
C THR A 269 3.57 -6.75 -7.58
N ALA A 270 4.66 -7.33 -8.09
CA ALA A 270 4.68 -8.34 -9.15
C ALA A 270 5.85 -9.32 -8.94
N VAL A 271 5.97 -9.90 -7.74
CA VAL A 271 7.14 -10.70 -7.34
C VAL A 271 7.42 -11.87 -8.28
N THR A 272 6.38 -12.60 -8.69
CA THR A 272 6.53 -13.75 -9.58
C THR A 272 6.88 -13.36 -11.02
N ASP A 273 6.77 -12.09 -11.37
CA ASP A 273 7.11 -11.56 -12.70
C ASP A 273 8.60 -11.18 -12.82
N TYR A 274 9.38 -11.29 -11.73
CA TYR A 274 10.81 -10.95 -11.71
C TYR A 274 11.61 -11.81 -12.71
N SER A 275 12.20 -11.16 -13.72
CA SER A 275 12.82 -11.81 -14.88
C SER A 275 13.99 -12.73 -14.54
N LYS A 276 14.68 -12.48 -13.42
CA LYS A 276 15.85 -13.23 -12.96
C LYS A 276 15.52 -14.28 -11.90
N MET A 277 14.30 -14.85 -11.93
CA MET A 277 13.82 -15.81 -10.92
C MET A 277 14.73 -17.05 -10.77
N GLU A 278 15.31 -17.55 -11.86
CA GLU A 278 16.26 -18.68 -11.82
C GLU A 278 17.55 -18.33 -11.06
N GLN A 279 18.13 -17.16 -11.37
CA GLN A 279 19.32 -16.67 -10.67
C GLN A 279 19.02 -16.45 -9.19
N LEU A 280 17.85 -15.88 -8.86
CA LEU A 280 17.40 -15.72 -7.48
C LEU A 280 17.30 -17.07 -6.76
N TYR A 281 16.70 -18.08 -7.40
CA TYR A 281 16.64 -19.44 -6.83
C TYR A 281 18.03 -20.00 -6.53
N ASN A 282 18.97 -19.88 -7.47
CA ASN A 282 20.35 -20.35 -7.27
C ASN A 282 21.07 -19.62 -6.13
N LEU A 283 20.84 -18.31 -5.97
CA LEU A 283 21.35 -17.53 -4.84
C LEU A 283 20.76 -18.02 -3.50
N LEU A 284 19.45 -18.26 -3.45
CA LEU A 284 18.81 -18.81 -2.25
C LEU A 284 19.44 -20.15 -1.86
N LYS A 285 19.71 -21.04 -2.83
CA LYS A 285 20.43 -22.30 -2.59
C LYS A 285 21.85 -22.07 -2.06
N LYS A 286 22.61 -21.21 -2.73
CA LYS A 286 24.00 -20.88 -2.40
C LYS A 286 24.16 -20.44 -0.94
N TYR A 287 23.20 -19.66 -0.43
CA TYR A 287 23.22 -19.14 0.94
C TYR A 287 22.34 -19.94 1.92
N ASN A 288 21.82 -21.10 1.53
CA ASN A 288 20.93 -21.95 2.33
C ASN A 288 19.70 -21.20 2.90
N MET A 289 19.09 -20.35 2.07
CA MET A 289 17.97 -19.49 2.43
C MET A 289 16.64 -20.05 1.95
N LYS A 290 15.62 -20.01 2.82
CA LYS A 290 14.24 -20.37 2.52
C LYS A 290 13.42 -19.11 2.24
N ALA A 291 12.96 -18.95 1.01
CA ALA A 291 12.18 -17.78 0.63
C ALA A 291 10.67 -18.04 0.65
N SER A 292 9.89 -17.11 1.18
CA SER A 292 8.43 -17.12 1.13
C SER A 292 7.90 -15.98 0.30
N PHE A 293 6.82 -16.24 -0.43
CA PHE A 293 6.09 -15.23 -1.20
C PHE A 293 4.87 -14.76 -0.42
N SER A 294 4.61 -13.45 -0.43
CA SER A 294 3.41 -12.86 0.17
C SER A 294 2.14 -13.20 -0.61
N SER A 295 2.23 -13.20 -1.95
CA SER A 295 1.19 -13.62 -2.88
C SER A 295 1.80 -14.06 -4.21
N LEU A 296 1.10 -14.94 -4.93
CA LEU A 296 1.55 -15.50 -6.19
C LEU A 296 0.63 -15.08 -7.34
N ARG A 297 1.24 -14.66 -8.43
CA ARG A 297 0.52 -14.30 -9.65
C ARG A 297 0.51 -15.48 -10.62
N VAL A 298 -0.67 -15.80 -11.11
CA VAL A 298 -0.88 -16.99 -11.97
C VAL A 298 -0.37 -16.81 -13.39
N SER A 299 -0.28 -15.58 -13.87
CA SER A 299 0.14 -15.28 -15.25
C SER A 299 1.66 -15.40 -15.49
N SER A 300 2.48 -15.50 -14.43
CA SER A 300 3.91 -15.75 -14.55
C SER A 300 4.28 -16.99 -13.76
N THR A 301 4.64 -18.07 -14.45
CA THR A 301 4.95 -19.34 -13.81
C THR A 301 6.28 -19.89 -14.28
N SER A 302 7.35 -19.13 -14.02
CA SER A 302 8.69 -19.74 -13.96
C SER A 302 8.64 -20.93 -13.00
N ASP A 303 9.10 -22.10 -13.44
CA ASP A 303 9.14 -23.30 -12.59
C ASP A 303 9.96 -23.08 -11.32
N HIS A 304 10.86 -22.08 -11.32
CA HIS A 304 11.62 -21.66 -10.17
C HIS A 304 10.75 -21.11 -9.03
N VAL A 305 9.60 -20.49 -9.33
CA VAL A 305 8.63 -20.09 -8.29
C VAL A 305 8.13 -21.31 -7.52
N LEU A 306 7.78 -22.40 -8.22
CA LEU A 306 7.31 -23.63 -7.60
C LEU A 306 8.43 -24.33 -6.81
N LYS A 307 9.66 -24.34 -7.33
CA LYS A 307 10.84 -24.85 -6.60
C LYS A 307 11.06 -24.09 -5.29
N ILE A 308 10.98 -22.75 -5.32
CA ILE A 308 11.11 -21.91 -4.11
C ILE A 308 10.00 -22.23 -3.09
N VAL A 309 8.74 -22.34 -3.54
CA VAL A 309 7.62 -22.71 -2.65
C VAL A 309 7.86 -24.08 -2.00
N LYS A 310 8.31 -25.07 -2.78
CA LYS A 310 8.61 -26.41 -2.29
C LYS A 310 9.73 -26.43 -1.25
N GLU A 311 10.86 -25.78 -1.53
CA GLU A 311 12.03 -25.81 -0.66
C GLU A 311 11.87 -24.98 0.61
N SER A 312 11.10 -23.90 0.55
CA SER A 312 10.79 -23.10 1.74
C SER A 312 9.87 -23.81 2.72
N GLY A 313 9.14 -24.82 2.27
CA GLY A 313 8.10 -25.49 3.06
C GLY A 313 6.88 -24.58 3.30
N GLN A 314 6.65 -23.59 2.42
CA GLN A 314 5.51 -22.69 2.52
C GLN A 314 4.20 -23.48 2.34
N LYS A 315 3.51 -23.74 3.46
CA LYS A 315 2.27 -24.52 3.49
C LYS A 315 1.06 -23.77 2.93
N THR A 316 1.01 -22.46 3.13
CA THR A 316 -0.11 -21.62 2.67
C THR A 316 0.35 -20.73 1.53
N VAL A 317 -0.32 -20.86 0.39
CA VAL A 317 -0.08 -20.04 -0.80
C VAL A 317 -1.31 -19.19 -1.09
N THR A 318 -1.07 -17.94 -1.48
CA THR A 318 -2.13 -16.97 -1.76
C THR A 318 -2.17 -16.68 -3.26
N ILE A 319 -3.33 -16.79 -3.89
CA ILE A 319 -3.60 -16.36 -5.26
C ILE A 319 -4.82 -15.44 -5.29
N ALA A 320 -4.88 -14.55 -6.27
CA ALA A 320 -5.95 -13.55 -6.36
C ALA A 320 -6.74 -13.70 -7.67
N PRO A 321 -7.86 -14.45 -7.65
CA PRO A 321 -8.82 -14.47 -8.76
C PRO A 321 -9.51 -13.13 -9.00
N GLU A 322 -9.74 -12.33 -7.95
CA GLU A 322 -10.52 -11.09 -7.94
C GLU A 322 -12.03 -11.28 -8.20
N ALA A 323 -12.43 -12.09 -9.18
CA ALA A 323 -13.82 -12.38 -9.48
C ALA A 323 -14.06 -13.85 -9.85
N GLY A 324 -15.26 -14.35 -9.56
CA GLY A 324 -15.66 -15.74 -9.83
C GLY A 324 -15.86 -16.03 -11.32
N ARG A 325 -16.36 -15.05 -12.09
CA ARG A 325 -16.53 -15.17 -13.55
C ARG A 325 -15.36 -14.58 -14.31
N GLU A 326 -14.93 -15.29 -15.34
CA GLU A 326 -13.83 -14.86 -16.21
C GLU A 326 -14.11 -13.53 -16.90
N GLU A 327 -15.33 -13.32 -17.39
CA GLU A 327 -15.78 -12.06 -17.99
C GLU A 327 -15.55 -10.86 -17.05
N LYS A 328 -15.93 -10.98 -15.77
CA LYS A 328 -15.71 -9.93 -14.76
C LYS A 328 -14.22 -9.73 -14.48
N ARG A 329 -13.41 -10.80 -14.50
CA ARG A 329 -11.95 -10.66 -14.42
C ARG A 329 -11.40 -9.88 -15.61
N MET A 330 -11.82 -10.16 -16.84
CA MET A 330 -11.41 -9.43 -18.04
C MET A 330 -11.85 -7.95 -17.97
N ALA A 331 -13.05 -7.67 -17.47
CA ALA A 331 -13.53 -6.31 -17.22
C ALA A 331 -12.69 -5.55 -16.18
N LEU A 332 -12.10 -6.22 -15.19
CA LEU A 332 -11.14 -5.62 -14.25
C LEU A 332 -9.70 -5.56 -14.79
N ASN A 333 -9.50 -6.01 -16.03
CA ASN A 333 -8.21 -6.20 -16.70
C ASN A 333 -7.31 -7.27 -16.05
N LYS A 334 -7.92 -8.26 -15.38
CA LYS A 334 -7.27 -9.45 -14.84
C LYS A 334 -7.33 -10.58 -15.88
N LYS A 335 -6.31 -10.64 -16.73
CA LYS A 335 -6.23 -11.53 -17.91
C LYS A 335 -5.79 -12.96 -17.54
N VAL A 336 -6.53 -13.60 -16.64
CA VAL A 336 -6.25 -14.98 -16.21
C VAL A 336 -7.54 -15.80 -16.30
N THR A 337 -7.47 -16.89 -17.06
CA THR A 337 -8.59 -17.80 -17.28
C THR A 337 -8.80 -18.74 -16.09
N ASP A 338 -9.99 -19.32 -15.97
CA ASP A 338 -10.25 -20.35 -14.94
C ASP A 338 -9.27 -21.53 -15.06
N ALA A 339 -9.01 -21.98 -16.28
CA ALA A 339 -8.08 -23.08 -16.55
C ALA A 339 -6.67 -22.79 -16.03
N GLN A 340 -6.15 -21.57 -16.24
CA GLN A 340 -4.85 -21.16 -15.72
C GLN A 340 -4.79 -21.15 -14.19
N PHE A 341 -5.86 -20.68 -13.53
CA PHE A 341 -5.95 -20.72 -12.07
C PHE A 341 -5.93 -22.15 -11.52
N PHE A 342 -6.69 -23.05 -12.16
CA PHE A 342 -6.79 -24.44 -11.73
C PHE A 342 -5.50 -25.22 -11.98
N ASP A 343 -4.86 -25.05 -13.14
CA ASP A 343 -3.54 -25.63 -13.43
C ASP A 343 -2.49 -25.16 -12.42
N PHE A 344 -2.42 -23.85 -12.17
CA PHE A 344 -1.45 -23.31 -11.23
C PHE A 344 -1.69 -23.81 -9.81
N CYS A 345 -2.96 -23.91 -9.39
CA CYS A 345 -3.33 -24.51 -8.11
C CYS A 345 -2.87 -25.97 -8.02
N HIS A 346 -3.09 -26.78 -9.07
CA HIS A 346 -2.63 -28.16 -9.13
C HIS A 346 -1.11 -28.24 -8.95
N ARG A 347 -0.35 -27.44 -9.69
CA ARG A 347 1.13 -27.37 -9.61
C ARG A 347 1.61 -26.93 -8.22
N LEU A 348 0.94 -25.97 -7.59
CA LEU A 348 1.26 -25.53 -6.21
C LEU A 348 1.06 -26.66 -5.21
N PHE A 349 -0.09 -27.34 -5.28
CA PHE A 349 -0.36 -28.48 -4.41
C PHE A 349 0.65 -29.58 -4.65
N GLU A 350 0.96 -29.95 -5.90
CA GLU A 350 1.99 -30.94 -6.24
C GLU A 350 3.35 -30.62 -5.61
N ASN A 351 3.71 -29.34 -5.56
CA ASN A 351 4.95 -28.83 -4.99
C ASN A 351 4.91 -28.55 -3.48
N GLY A 352 3.93 -29.10 -2.76
CA GLY A 352 3.95 -29.17 -1.29
C GLY A 352 3.11 -28.12 -0.57
N ALA A 353 2.40 -27.25 -1.30
CA ALA A 353 1.36 -26.43 -0.67
C ALA A 353 0.28 -27.33 -0.04
N GLU A 354 -0.24 -26.90 1.11
CA GLU A 354 -1.27 -27.59 1.88
C GLU A 354 -2.57 -26.78 1.94
N ASN A 355 -2.45 -25.46 2.00
CA ASN A 355 -3.56 -24.52 2.15
C ASN A 355 -3.55 -23.49 1.03
N LEU A 356 -4.75 -23.05 0.66
CA LEU A 356 -4.95 -22.04 -0.38
C LEU A 356 -5.68 -20.84 0.20
N LYS A 357 -5.14 -19.64 0.01
CA LYS A 357 -5.84 -18.38 0.30
C LYS A 357 -6.22 -17.72 -1.03
N LEU A 358 -7.49 -17.41 -1.21
CA LEU A 358 -8.05 -16.83 -2.44
C LEU A 358 -8.53 -15.41 -2.18
N TYR A 359 -8.06 -14.43 -2.96
CA TYR A 359 -8.52 -13.04 -2.86
C TYR A 359 -9.60 -12.76 -3.89
N PHE A 360 -10.75 -12.30 -3.41
CA PHE A 360 -11.89 -11.90 -4.20
C PHE A 360 -12.31 -10.48 -3.84
N LEU A 361 -12.77 -9.76 -4.86
CA LEU A 361 -13.41 -8.46 -4.74
C LEU A 361 -14.92 -8.64 -4.75
N ILE A 362 -15.62 -7.74 -4.05
CA ILE A 362 -17.07 -7.52 -4.20
C ILE A 362 -17.34 -6.05 -4.38
N GLY A 363 -18.54 -5.72 -4.82
CA GLY A 363 -18.91 -4.35 -5.10
C GLY A 363 -18.29 -3.83 -6.39
N ILE A 364 -17.91 -4.73 -7.31
CA ILE A 364 -17.37 -4.35 -8.62
C ILE A 364 -18.48 -3.84 -9.56
N PRO A 365 -18.14 -3.09 -10.63
CA PRO A 365 -19.13 -2.61 -11.60
C PRO A 365 -19.98 -3.73 -12.19
N GLU A 366 -21.29 -3.49 -12.28
CA GLU A 366 -22.29 -4.43 -12.81
C GLU A 366 -22.27 -5.82 -12.15
N GLU A 367 -21.86 -5.93 -10.89
CA GLU A 367 -21.87 -7.22 -10.16
C GLU A 367 -23.31 -7.66 -9.86
N SER A 368 -23.65 -8.90 -10.22
CA SER A 368 -24.93 -9.53 -9.94
C SER A 368 -24.84 -10.55 -8.80
N ASP A 369 -25.97 -11.12 -8.36
CA ASP A 369 -25.95 -12.19 -7.35
C ASP A 369 -25.32 -13.48 -7.94
N GLU A 370 -25.44 -13.73 -9.26
CA GLU A 370 -24.80 -14.84 -9.98
C GLU A 370 -23.26 -14.74 -9.97
N ASP A 371 -22.71 -13.53 -9.96
CA ASP A 371 -21.26 -13.33 -9.83
C ASP A 371 -20.76 -13.81 -8.45
N ILE A 372 -21.56 -13.62 -7.39
CA ILE A 372 -21.27 -14.12 -6.05
C ILE A 372 -21.37 -15.64 -6.00
N GLU A 373 -22.37 -16.22 -6.67
CA GLU A 373 -22.50 -17.68 -6.79
C GLU A 373 -21.34 -18.29 -7.59
N ALA A 374 -20.84 -17.61 -8.60
CA ALA A 374 -19.68 -18.06 -9.37
C ALA A 374 -18.39 -18.15 -8.53
N ILE A 375 -18.23 -17.31 -7.50
CA ILE A 375 -17.13 -17.45 -6.52
C ILE A 375 -17.22 -18.81 -5.81
N VAL A 376 -18.43 -19.27 -5.48
CA VAL A 376 -18.66 -20.58 -4.85
C VAL A 376 -18.31 -21.70 -5.82
N SER A 377 -18.78 -21.61 -7.07
CA SER A 377 -18.48 -22.59 -8.12
C SER A 377 -16.98 -22.73 -8.36
N MET A 378 -16.25 -21.61 -8.46
CA MET A 378 -14.80 -21.61 -8.59
C MET A 378 -14.11 -22.21 -7.34
N THR A 379 -14.62 -21.90 -6.16
CA THR A 379 -14.10 -22.45 -4.89
C THR A 379 -14.27 -23.97 -4.83
N LEU A 380 -15.40 -24.51 -5.29
CA LEU A 380 -15.63 -25.96 -5.37
C LEU A 380 -14.62 -26.64 -6.31
N LYS A 381 -14.24 -25.99 -7.41
CA LYS A 381 -13.19 -26.49 -8.31
C LYS A 381 -11.80 -26.49 -7.68
N PHE A 382 -11.42 -25.41 -6.99
CA PHE A 382 -10.18 -25.44 -6.19
C PHE A 382 -10.21 -26.52 -5.11
N LYS A 383 -11.37 -26.72 -4.48
CA LYS A 383 -11.58 -27.74 -3.46
C LYS A 383 -11.42 -29.15 -4.00
N GLU A 384 -11.95 -29.42 -5.20
CA GLU A 384 -11.80 -30.70 -5.91
C GLU A 384 -10.32 -31.06 -6.09
N ILE A 385 -9.53 -30.10 -6.61
CA ILE A 385 -8.07 -30.24 -6.78
C ILE A 385 -7.39 -30.48 -5.43
N ALA A 386 -7.69 -29.65 -4.42
CA ALA A 386 -7.09 -29.77 -3.10
C ALA A 386 -7.39 -31.14 -2.46
N MET A 387 -8.62 -31.64 -2.60
CA MET A 387 -9.04 -32.93 -2.06
C MET A 387 -8.25 -34.11 -2.63
N TYR A 388 -7.91 -34.08 -3.93
CA TYR A 388 -7.04 -35.10 -4.53
C TYR A 388 -5.71 -35.21 -3.77
N PHE A 389 -5.04 -34.07 -3.56
CA PHE A 389 -3.75 -34.04 -2.86
C PHE A 389 -3.87 -34.34 -1.37
N TRP A 390 -4.90 -33.83 -0.69
CA TRP A 390 -5.11 -34.09 0.74
C TRP A 390 -5.35 -35.58 1.03
N LYS A 391 -6.15 -36.26 0.18
CA LYS A 391 -6.34 -37.72 0.28
C LYS A 391 -5.04 -38.47 0.04
N LYS A 392 -4.32 -38.13 -1.05
CA LYS A 392 -3.03 -38.75 -1.40
C LYS A 392 -2.00 -38.62 -0.27
N ARG A 393 -2.03 -37.51 0.48
CA ARG A 393 -1.12 -37.22 1.60
C ARG A 393 -1.62 -37.66 2.97
N LYS A 394 -2.86 -38.17 3.08
CA LYS A 394 -3.56 -38.43 4.35
C LYS A 394 -3.51 -37.22 5.30
N LYS A 395 -3.62 -36.02 4.74
CA LYS A 395 -3.53 -34.76 5.47
C LYS A 395 -4.51 -33.74 4.94
N THR A 396 -5.42 -33.29 5.80
CA THR A 396 -6.42 -32.28 5.45
C THR A 396 -5.82 -30.88 5.55
N GLY A 397 -5.97 -30.09 4.48
CA GLY A 397 -5.65 -28.67 4.48
C GLY A 397 -6.90 -27.81 4.53
N LYS A 398 -6.74 -26.53 4.18
CA LYS A 398 -7.78 -25.52 4.27
C LYS A 398 -7.77 -24.57 3.06
N ILE A 399 -8.95 -24.14 2.64
CA ILE A 399 -9.13 -23.05 1.69
C ILE A 399 -9.72 -21.84 2.44
N THR A 400 -9.11 -20.67 2.31
CA THR A 400 -9.62 -19.43 2.90
C THR A 400 -9.93 -18.44 1.80
N LEU A 401 -11.18 -17.99 1.73
CA LEU A 401 -11.61 -16.89 0.88
C LEU A 401 -11.41 -15.57 1.65
N SER A 402 -10.68 -14.62 1.08
CA SER A 402 -10.59 -13.24 1.57
C SER A 402 -11.41 -12.36 0.66
N LEU A 403 -12.52 -11.86 1.18
CA LEU A 403 -13.47 -11.04 0.44
C LEU A 403 -13.32 -9.57 0.82
N ASN A 404 -13.00 -8.71 -0.14
CA ASN A 404 -12.79 -7.29 0.12
C ASN A 404 -13.67 -6.44 -0.82
N PRO A 405 -14.39 -5.42 -0.32
CA PRO A 405 -15.03 -4.47 -1.21
C PRO A 405 -14.01 -3.74 -2.09
N LEU A 406 -14.35 -3.53 -3.36
CA LEU A 406 -13.58 -2.67 -4.25
C LEU A 406 -13.70 -1.23 -3.74
N ILE A 407 -12.55 -0.64 -3.43
CA ILE A 407 -12.45 0.77 -3.03
C ILE A 407 -11.98 1.57 -4.26
N PRO A 408 -12.80 2.48 -4.80
CA PRO A 408 -12.38 3.42 -5.83
C PRO A 408 -11.16 4.22 -5.37
N LYS A 409 -10.06 4.16 -6.13
CA LYS A 409 -8.82 4.87 -5.81
C LYS A 409 -8.50 5.94 -6.87
N PRO A 410 -7.98 7.11 -6.47
CA PRO A 410 -7.44 8.12 -7.38
C PRO A 410 -6.39 7.57 -8.34
N PHE A 411 -6.31 8.16 -9.54
CA PHE A 411 -5.38 7.77 -10.61
C PHE A 411 -5.50 6.31 -11.06
N THR A 412 -6.63 5.67 -10.76
CA THR A 412 -7.04 4.41 -11.36
C THR A 412 -8.27 4.64 -12.23
N PRO A 413 -8.55 3.78 -13.23
CA PRO A 413 -9.81 3.86 -13.96
C PRO A 413 -11.05 3.86 -13.05
N MET A 414 -10.97 3.25 -11.87
CA MET A 414 -12.08 3.24 -10.90
C MET A 414 -12.31 4.58 -10.17
N GLN A 415 -11.55 5.65 -10.45
CA GLN A 415 -11.71 6.90 -9.70
C GLN A 415 -13.11 7.54 -9.84
N TRP A 416 -13.81 7.29 -10.97
CA TRP A 416 -15.19 7.75 -11.21
C TRP A 416 -16.25 6.88 -10.56
N PHE A 417 -15.94 5.59 -10.33
CA PHE A 417 -16.92 4.59 -9.91
C PHE A 417 -17.54 4.89 -8.54
N GLY A 418 -18.87 4.88 -8.46
CA GLY A 418 -19.63 4.92 -7.22
C GLY A 418 -19.65 3.55 -6.54
N MET A 419 -18.98 3.42 -5.40
CA MET A 419 -18.96 2.16 -4.65
C MET A 419 -20.38 1.81 -4.16
N PRO A 420 -20.81 0.54 -4.26
CA PRO A 420 -22.18 0.17 -3.86
C PRO A 420 -22.49 0.50 -2.40
N PRO A 421 -23.76 0.82 -2.06
CA PRO A 421 -24.15 1.13 -0.69
C PRO A 421 -23.78 -0.02 0.27
N LYS A 422 -23.36 0.34 1.49
CA LYS A 422 -22.95 -0.60 2.54
C LYS A 422 -23.92 -1.79 2.70
N ASN A 423 -25.22 -1.54 2.67
CA ASN A 423 -26.23 -2.59 2.84
C ASN A 423 -26.17 -3.67 1.74
N LEU A 424 -25.85 -3.28 0.50
CA LEU A 424 -25.69 -4.24 -0.59
C LEU A 424 -24.41 -5.07 -0.42
N LEU A 425 -23.31 -4.46 0.02
CA LEU A 425 -22.07 -5.17 0.34
C LEU A 425 -22.29 -6.18 1.48
N ASP A 426 -22.99 -5.78 2.54
CA ASP A 426 -23.37 -6.67 3.64
C ASP A 426 -24.25 -7.84 3.14
N LYS A 427 -25.20 -7.57 2.23
CA LYS A 427 -26.03 -8.62 1.61
C LYS A 427 -25.15 -9.63 0.86
N ARG A 428 -24.19 -9.17 0.05
CA ARG A 428 -23.28 -10.02 -0.73
C ARG A 428 -22.37 -10.87 0.17
N ILE A 429 -21.78 -10.28 1.22
CA ILE A 429 -20.97 -11.01 2.21
C ILE A 429 -21.82 -12.10 2.88
N LYS A 430 -23.04 -11.76 3.31
CA LYS A 430 -23.96 -12.72 3.95
C LYS A 430 -24.36 -13.85 3.01
N LEU A 431 -24.65 -13.54 1.74
CA LEU A 431 -24.96 -14.53 0.71
C LEU A 431 -23.80 -15.51 0.54
N LEU A 432 -22.59 -15.00 0.27
CA LEU A 432 -21.41 -15.86 0.10
C LEU A 432 -21.16 -16.70 1.36
N GLY A 433 -21.20 -16.08 2.55
CA GLY A 433 -21.03 -16.77 3.83
C GLY A 433 -22.01 -17.94 4.02
N LYS A 434 -23.29 -17.74 3.67
CA LYS A 434 -24.32 -18.79 3.74
C LYS A 434 -24.01 -19.96 2.80
N LEU A 435 -23.54 -19.66 1.59
CA LEU A 435 -23.22 -20.67 0.57
C LEU A 435 -21.96 -21.47 0.96
N ILE A 436 -20.89 -20.80 1.38
CA ILE A 436 -19.62 -21.48 1.64
C ILE A 436 -19.58 -22.23 2.98
N ARG A 437 -20.39 -21.85 3.97
CA ARG A 437 -20.47 -22.55 5.27
C ARG A 437 -20.80 -24.04 5.12
N LYS A 438 -21.43 -24.42 4.01
CA LYS A 438 -21.76 -25.81 3.69
C LYS A 438 -20.57 -26.62 3.13
N ILE A 439 -19.44 -25.97 2.84
CA ILE A 439 -18.28 -26.61 2.19
C ILE A 439 -17.22 -26.91 3.26
N PRO A 440 -16.91 -28.20 3.54
CA PRO A 440 -15.95 -28.56 4.58
C PRO A 440 -14.56 -28.00 4.32
N ASN A 441 -13.88 -27.52 5.38
CA ASN A 441 -12.52 -26.95 5.33
C ASN A 441 -12.37 -25.75 4.37
N VAL A 442 -13.46 -24.98 4.20
CA VAL A 442 -13.46 -23.70 3.51
C VAL A 442 -13.92 -22.63 4.51
N GLU A 443 -13.18 -21.52 4.58
CA GLU A 443 -13.49 -20.40 5.48
C GLU A 443 -13.61 -19.08 4.74
N LEU A 444 -14.44 -18.18 5.29
CA LEU A 444 -14.56 -16.80 4.84
C LEU A 444 -13.86 -15.87 5.83
N THR A 445 -12.97 -15.05 5.32
CA THR A 445 -12.53 -13.81 5.96
C THR A 445 -13.00 -12.65 5.09
N PHE A 446 -13.46 -11.55 5.68
CA PHE A 446 -13.93 -10.40 4.91
C PHE A 446 -13.57 -9.08 5.59
N GLU A 447 -13.35 -8.05 4.79
CA GLU A 447 -13.15 -6.69 5.29
C GLU A 447 -14.45 -6.12 5.86
N ASN A 448 -14.35 -5.39 6.96
CA ASN A 448 -15.51 -4.78 7.57
C ASN A 448 -16.09 -3.70 6.64
N THR A 449 -17.37 -3.80 6.28
CA THR A 449 -17.98 -2.86 5.32
C THR A 449 -18.03 -1.42 5.83
N ARG A 450 -18.02 -1.19 7.15
CA ARG A 450 -17.89 0.16 7.72
C ARG A 450 -16.50 0.73 7.48
N ASN A 451 -15.45 -0.08 7.65
CA ASN A 451 -14.08 0.32 7.36
C ASN A 451 -13.89 0.58 5.87
N ALA A 452 -14.44 -0.28 5.01
CA ALA A 452 -14.44 -0.09 3.56
C ALA A 452 -15.07 1.26 3.15
N VAL A 453 -16.20 1.64 3.77
CA VAL A 453 -16.81 2.97 3.56
C VAL A 453 -15.87 4.09 4.00
N ILE A 454 -15.24 3.97 5.17
CA ILE A 454 -14.29 4.99 5.67
C ILE A 454 -13.10 5.13 4.71
N GLN A 455 -12.53 4.02 4.25
CA GLN A 455 -11.46 4.02 3.26
C GLN A 455 -11.89 4.71 1.96
N ALA A 456 -13.08 4.40 1.43
CA ALA A 456 -13.58 5.01 0.20
C ALA A 456 -13.80 6.53 0.35
N VAL A 457 -14.30 6.97 1.50
CA VAL A 457 -14.52 8.39 1.82
C VAL A 457 -13.20 9.16 1.91
N ILE A 458 -12.21 8.61 2.61
CA ILE A 458 -10.88 9.24 2.75
C ILE A 458 -10.15 9.21 1.42
N SER A 459 -10.12 8.07 0.73
CA SER A 459 -9.37 7.88 -0.51
C SER A 459 -9.74 8.90 -1.59
N ARG A 460 -11.03 9.25 -1.70
CA ARG A 460 -11.55 10.23 -2.67
C ARG A 460 -12.00 11.56 -2.04
N GLY A 461 -11.59 11.79 -0.80
CA GLY A 461 -11.97 12.94 0.00
C GLY A 461 -11.18 14.21 -0.33
N ASP A 462 -11.74 15.36 0.05
CA ASP A 462 -11.06 16.65 0.07
C ASP A 462 -10.62 17.03 1.49
N ASP A 463 -10.14 18.27 1.69
CA ASP A 463 -9.66 18.75 2.99
C ASP A 463 -10.75 18.77 4.09
N ARG A 464 -12.02 18.88 3.73
CA ARG A 464 -13.15 18.83 4.69
C ARG A 464 -13.24 17.46 5.36
N ILE A 465 -12.75 16.40 4.71
CA ILE A 465 -12.66 15.07 5.31
C ILE A 465 -11.63 15.04 6.45
N GLY A 466 -10.49 15.71 6.27
CA GLY A 466 -9.49 15.90 7.32
C GLY A 466 -10.03 16.70 8.50
N ILE A 467 -10.74 17.80 8.24
CA ILE A 467 -11.40 18.60 9.27
C ILE A 467 -12.43 17.77 10.04
N ALA A 468 -13.27 17.00 9.34
CA ALA A 468 -14.23 16.10 9.99
C ALA A 468 -13.53 15.04 10.85
N ALA A 469 -12.40 14.49 10.40
CA ALA A 469 -11.61 13.53 11.17
C ALA A 469 -11.03 14.15 12.45
N ILE A 470 -10.52 15.38 12.38
CA ILE A 470 -10.05 16.14 13.55
C ILE A 470 -11.18 16.31 14.57
N ASN A 471 -12.34 16.83 14.14
CA ASN A 471 -13.50 17.04 15.02
C ASN A 471 -13.97 15.72 15.65
N THR A 472 -13.95 14.62 14.87
CA THR A 472 -14.33 13.29 15.36
C THR A 472 -13.52 12.89 16.59
N ILE A 473 -12.19 13.07 16.53
CA ILE A 473 -11.30 12.66 17.62
C ILE A 473 -11.37 13.66 18.78
N LYS A 474 -11.30 14.98 18.50
CA LYS A 474 -11.30 16.02 19.54
C LYS A 474 -12.59 16.02 20.35
N ASP A 475 -13.74 15.94 19.67
CA ASP A 475 -15.06 16.03 20.30
C ASP A 475 -15.58 14.67 20.75
N LYS A 476 -14.76 13.61 20.63
CA LYS A 476 -15.09 12.21 20.97
C LYS A 476 -16.44 11.78 20.39
N THR A 477 -16.67 12.09 19.12
CA THR A 477 -17.94 11.82 18.44
C THR A 477 -17.78 10.86 17.27
N SER A 478 -18.87 10.59 16.55
CA SER A 478 -18.83 9.71 15.37
C SER A 478 -18.46 10.50 14.12
N PHE A 479 -17.67 9.89 13.23
CA PHE A 479 -17.27 10.51 11.95
C PHE A 479 -18.46 10.97 11.10
N LYS A 480 -19.56 10.20 11.10
CA LYS A 480 -20.81 10.60 10.43
C LYS A 480 -21.40 11.89 10.99
N LYS A 481 -21.28 12.14 12.30
CA LYS A 481 -21.76 13.37 12.93
C LYS A 481 -20.89 14.57 12.51
N SER A 482 -19.57 14.44 12.58
CA SER A 482 -18.64 15.49 12.17
C SER A 482 -18.77 15.85 10.69
N LEU A 483 -18.97 14.86 9.81
CA LEU A 483 -19.30 15.11 8.40
C LEU A 483 -20.60 15.91 8.24
N LYS A 484 -21.65 15.55 9.00
CA LYS A 484 -22.95 16.25 8.95
C LYS A 484 -22.84 17.71 9.39
N GLU A 485 -22.00 18.02 10.37
CA GLU A 485 -21.72 19.40 10.80
C GLU A 485 -21.07 20.23 9.70
N LEU A 486 -20.26 19.60 8.83
CA LEU A 486 -19.73 20.18 7.60
C LEU A 486 -20.69 20.07 6.40
N ARG A 487 -21.96 19.72 6.64
CA ARG A 487 -23.01 19.52 5.62
C ARG A 487 -22.69 18.43 4.58
N LEU A 488 -21.81 17.49 4.92
CA LEU A 488 -21.45 16.34 4.09
C LEU A 488 -22.27 15.11 4.49
N LYS A 489 -22.92 14.48 3.51
CA LYS A 489 -23.63 13.22 3.70
C LYS A 489 -22.71 12.06 3.34
N ILE A 490 -22.33 11.26 4.33
CA ILE A 490 -21.38 10.16 4.15
C ILE A 490 -21.79 9.21 3.01
N GLU A 491 -23.08 8.95 2.85
CA GLU A 491 -23.60 8.08 1.78
C GLU A 491 -23.21 8.61 0.39
N LEU A 492 -23.32 9.91 0.15
CA LEU A 492 -23.00 10.51 -1.15
C LEU A 492 -21.49 10.55 -1.43
N LEU A 493 -20.65 10.55 -0.39
CA LEU A 493 -19.19 10.66 -0.54
C LEU A 493 -18.56 9.42 -1.18
N TYR A 494 -19.15 8.24 -1.01
CA TYR A 494 -18.62 6.99 -1.57
C TYR A 494 -19.51 6.35 -2.65
N THR A 495 -20.84 6.54 -2.60
CA THR A 495 -21.74 5.90 -3.58
C THR A 495 -21.95 6.69 -4.85
N ARG A 496 -21.56 7.96 -4.89
CA ARG A 496 -21.78 8.81 -6.06
C ARG A 496 -20.82 8.42 -7.18
N GLU A 497 -21.40 8.15 -8.35
CA GLU A 497 -20.71 8.09 -9.63
C GLU A 497 -20.26 9.50 -10.03
N ARG A 498 -19.00 9.66 -10.41
CA ARG A 498 -18.42 10.97 -10.77
C ARG A 498 -18.44 11.18 -12.29
N GLU A 499 -18.55 12.43 -12.69
CA GLU A 499 -18.58 12.82 -14.10
C GLU A 499 -17.16 12.88 -14.68
N LYS A 500 -17.01 12.69 -15.99
CA LYS A 500 -15.71 12.65 -16.68
C LYS A 500 -14.90 13.92 -16.45
N GLU A 501 -15.54 15.07 -16.59
CA GLU A 501 -14.94 16.42 -16.51
C GLU A 501 -14.91 16.97 -15.07
N GLU A 502 -15.36 16.22 -14.06
CA GLU A 502 -15.32 16.66 -12.67
C GLU A 502 -13.88 16.93 -12.20
N LEU A 503 -13.67 18.06 -11.53
CA LEU A 503 -12.40 18.40 -10.88
C LEU A 503 -12.26 17.63 -9.56
N PHE A 504 -11.21 16.84 -9.42
CA PHE A 504 -10.99 16.02 -8.23
C PHE A 504 -10.04 16.65 -7.21
N PRO A 505 -10.21 16.37 -5.90
CA PRO A 505 -9.33 16.93 -4.85
C PRO A 505 -7.86 16.52 -5.00
N TRP A 506 -7.60 15.37 -5.61
CA TRP A 506 -6.24 14.89 -5.85
C TRP A 506 -5.60 15.48 -7.12
N GLU A 507 -6.28 16.35 -7.88
CA GLU A 507 -5.67 17.00 -9.06
C GLU A 507 -4.65 18.09 -8.69
N ILE A 508 -4.45 18.37 -7.40
CA ILE A 508 -3.23 19.02 -6.88
C ILE A 508 -1.96 18.18 -7.08
N VAL A 509 -2.12 16.90 -7.49
CA VAL A 509 -1.04 15.97 -7.80
C VAL A 509 -1.07 15.61 -9.29
N ASN A 510 0.09 15.69 -9.94
CA ASN A 510 0.34 15.13 -11.25
C ASN A 510 0.99 13.74 -11.11
N SER A 511 0.21 12.70 -11.38
CA SER A 511 0.70 11.32 -11.38
C SER A 511 1.50 10.95 -12.64
N GLY A 512 1.48 11.77 -13.69
CA GLY A 512 2.03 11.47 -15.02
C GLY A 512 1.12 10.58 -15.89
N ILE A 513 0.02 10.06 -15.35
CA ILE A 513 -0.97 9.27 -16.10
C ILE A 513 -2.06 10.21 -16.62
N LYS A 514 -2.31 10.19 -17.94
CA LYS A 514 -3.33 11.03 -18.57
C LYS A 514 -4.74 10.65 -18.09
N LYS A 515 -5.54 11.66 -17.68
CA LYS A 515 -6.93 11.48 -17.24
C LYS A 515 -7.81 10.84 -18.34
N ASP A 516 -7.64 11.22 -19.59
CA ASP A 516 -8.36 10.62 -20.73
C ASP A 516 -8.05 9.14 -20.94
N TYR A 517 -6.79 8.72 -20.71
CA TYR A 517 -6.43 7.30 -20.75
C TYR A 517 -7.17 6.52 -19.66
N LEU A 518 -7.23 7.06 -18.44
CA LEU A 518 -7.96 6.43 -17.33
C LEU A 518 -9.46 6.35 -17.64
N TRP A 519 -10.05 7.38 -18.25
CA TRP A 519 -11.45 7.37 -18.66
C TRP A 519 -11.73 6.30 -19.73
N HIS A 520 -10.85 6.18 -20.74
CA HIS A 520 -10.96 5.14 -21.75
C HIS A 520 -10.91 3.73 -21.14
N GLU A 521 -10.00 3.51 -20.20
CA GLU A 521 -9.94 2.25 -19.46
C GLU A 521 -11.14 2.03 -18.53
N TYR A 522 -11.77 3.09 -18.03
CA TYR A 522 -13.00 3.00 -17.25
C TYR A 522 -14.16 2.51 -18.12
N MET A 523 -14.33 3.10 -19.32
CA MET A 523 -15.37 2.69 -20.27
C MET A 523 -15.24 1.23 -20.70
N LYS A 524 -14.01 0.74 -20.89
CA LYS A 524 -13.76 -0.67 -21.25
C LYS A 524 -14.22 -1.69 -20.22
N ILE A 525 -14.47 -1.30 -18.98
CA ILE A 525 -15.05 -2.19 -17.96
C ILE A 525 -16.43 -2.65 -18.42
N PHE A 526 -17.27 -1.71 -18.86
CA PHE A 526 -18.63 -1.95 -19.33
C PHE A 526 -18.68 -2.64 -20.70
N GLU A 527 -17.59 -2.57 -21.47
CA GLU A 527 -17.44 -3.34 -22.71
C GLU A 527 -16.93 -4.78 -22.46
N GLY A 528 -16.51 -5.11 -21.24
CA GLY A 528 -15.91 -6.40 -20.90
C GLY A 528 -14.53 -6.64 -21.56
N LYS A 529 -13.89 -5.60 -22.12
CA LYS A 529 -12.65 -5.75 -22.90
C LYS A 529 -11.40 -5.56 -22.05
N PRO A 530 -10.45 -6.51 -22.05
CA PRO A 530 -9.15 -6.31 -21.41
C PRO A 530 -8.25 -5.38 -22.24
N SER A 531 -7.18 -4.92 -21.61
CA SER A 531 -6.13 -4.10 -22.23
C SER A 531 -4.76 -4.78 -22.06
N PRO A 532 -3.83 -4.63 -23.04
CA PRO A 532 -2.53 -5.26 -22.96
C PRO A 532 -1.73 -4.78 -21.74
N ALA A 533 -0.84 -5.65 -21.26
CA ALA A 533 0.14 -5.28 -20.23
C ALA A 533 1.08 -4.16 -20.75
N CYS A 534 1.83 -3.53 -19.85
CA CYS A 534 2.98 -2.70 -20.21
C CYS A 534 3.98 -3.54 -21.00
N PHE A 535 4.57 -2.93 -22.03
CA PHE A 535 5.67 -3.49 -22.80
C PHE A 535 6.66 -2.37 -23.11
N LYS A 536 7.89 -2.73 -23.48
CA LYS A 536 8.95 -1.76 -23.81
C LYS A 536 8.50 -0.86 -24.97
N GLY A 537 8.57 0.46 -24.79
CA GLY A 537 8.11 1.44 -25.77
C GLY A 537 6.61 1.78 -25.72
N CYS A 538 5.85 1.26 -24.75
CA CYS A 538 4.44 1.60 -24.55
C CYS A 538 4.27 3.06 -24.07
N LYS A 539 3.59 3.89 -24.85
CA LYS A 539 3.28 5.31 -24.51
C LYS A 539 1.81 5.57 -24.16
N ALA A 540 1.00 4.51 -24.06
CA ALA A 540 -0.47 4.61 -24.02
C ALA A 540 -1.02 5.50 -22.90
N CYS A 541 -0.44 5.45 -21.70
CA CYS A 541 -0.89 6.25 -20.56
C CYS A 541 -0.21 7.63 -20.46
N GLY A 542 0.81 7.90 -21.28
CA GLY A 542 1.62 9.12 -21.24
C GLY A 542 2.74 9.16 -20.19
N LEU A 543 2.89 8.12 -19.34
CA LEU A 543 3.90 8.12 -18.28
C LEU A 543 5.32 7.80 -18.80
N CYS A 544 5.43 6.94 -19.81
CA CYS A 544 6.71 6.55 -20.40
C CYS A 544 6.90 7.30 -21.72
N GLU A 545 8.14 7.71 -21.99
CA GLU A 545 8.53 8.49 -23.18
C GLU A 545 8.65 7.70 -24.47
#